data_AF-A0A7C6KQQ5-F1
#
_entry.id   AF-A0A7C6KQQ5-F1
#
_cell.length_a   1.000
_cell.length_b   1.000
_cell.length_c   1.000
_cell.angle_alpha   90.00
_cell.angle_beta   90.00
_cell.angle_gamma   90.00
#
_symmetry.space_group_name_H-M   'P 1'
#
loop_
_entity.id
_entity.type
_entity.pdbx_description
1 polymer ?
#
loop_
_entity_poly.entity_id
_entity_poly.type
_entity_poly.pdbx_seq_one_letter_code
_entity_poly.pdbx_strand_id
1 'polypeptide(L)' 'MIINEYGKKRLICDNCETAADKVFDSFGEASQWRKDNGWKVSKNEQGEWINLCPECAEVK' A
#
# COMPACT_ATOMS: atom_id res chain seq x y z
N MET A 1 0.41 -3.89 -1.60
CA MET A 1 0.51 -4.79 -0.45
C MET A 1 1.37 -4.21 0.67
N ILE A 2 1.32 -4.79 1.88
CA ILE A 2 2.30 -4.52 2.96
C ILE A 2 3.20 -5.75 3.07
N ILE A 3 4.49 -5.59 2.78
CA ILE A 3 5.49 -6.65 2.89
C ILE A 3 6.35 -6.48 4.15
N ASN A 4 7.00 -7.55 4.60
CA ASN A 4 8.01 -7.52 5.64
C ASN A 4 9.40 -7.64 5.00
N GLU A 5 10.22 -6.61 5.15
CA GLU A 5 11.55 -6.46 4.58
C GLU A 5 12.53 -6.14 5.72
N TYR A 6 13.46 -7.06 6.01
CA TYR A 6 14.44 -6.95 7.11
C TYR A 6 13.84 -6.60 8.50
N GLY A 7 12.64 -7.11 8.80
CA GLY A 7 11.95 -6.83 10.06
C GLY A 7 11.14 -5.52 10.06
N LYS A 8 11.27 -4.70 9.01
CA LYS A 8 10.44 -3.52 8.76
C LYS A 8 9.32 -3.84 7.79
N LYS A 9 8.26 -3.04 7.80
CA LYS A 9 7.04 -3.22 7.02
C LYS A 9 7.08 -2.16 5.94
N ARG A 10 6.94 -2.57 4.68
CA ARG A 10 7.00 -1.66 3.54
C ARG A 10 5.70 -1.73 2.76
N LEU A 11 5.15 -0.58 2.43
CA LEU A 11 3.99 -0.48 1.56
C LEU A 11 4.46 -0.45 0.12
N ILE A 12 3.86 -1.30 -0.71
CA ILE A 12 4.14 -1.40 -2.14
C ILE A 12 2.81 -1.29 -2.88
N CYS A 13 2.77 -0.52 -3.96
CA CYS A 13 1.61 -0.46 -4.83
C CYS A 13 1.52 -1.76 -5.64
N ASP A 14 0.37 -2.43 -5.61
CA ASP A 14 0.16 -3.66 -6.38
C ASP A 14 -0.04 -3.39 -7.89
N ASN A 15 -0.19 -2.13 -8.31
CA ASN A 15 -0.38 -1.74 -9.71
C ASN A 15 0.90 -1.24 -10.39
N CYS A 16 1.66 -0.37 -9.72
CA CYS A 16 2.89 0.22 -10.28
C CYS A 16 4.17 -0.22 -9.56
N GLU A 17 4.06 -1.15 -8.61
CA GLU A 17 5.18 -1.72 -7.83
C GLU A 17 6.01 -0.68 -7.06
N THR A 18 5.53 0.56 -6.99
CA THR A 18 6.21 1.64 -6.27
C THR A 18 6.08 1.43 -4.77
N ALA A 19 7.20 1.42 -4.08
CA ALA A 19 7.24 1.36 -2.63
C ALA A 19 7.05 2.74 -2.03
N ALA A 20 6.35 2.82 -0.89
CA ALA A 20 6.31 4.02 -0.06
C ALA A 20 7.74 4.36 0.40
N ASP A 21 8.05 5.66 0.45
CA ASP A 21 9.32 6.17 0.97
C ASP A 21 9.55 5.82 2.45
N LYS A 22 8.45 5.61 3.19
CA LYS A 22 8.49 5.26 4.60
C LYS A 22 8.40 3.75 4.81
N VAL A 23 9.24 3.26 5.73
CA VAL A 23 9.14 1.93 6.32
C VAL A 23 8.55 2.01 7.73
N PHE A 24 7.90 0.94 8.17
CA PHE A 24 7.13 0.88 9.42
C PHE A 24 7.60 -0.27 10.30
N ASP A 25 7.39 -0.19 11.60
CA ASP A 25 7.72 -1.31 12.50
C ASP A 25 6.58 -2.31 12.63
N SER A 26 5.35 -1.86 12.40
CA SER A 26 4.13 -2.65 12.60
C SER A 26 3.13 -2.47 11.46
N PHE A 27 2.33 -3.52 11.21
CA PHE A 27 1.22 -3.46 10.24
C PHE A 27 0.18 -2.39 10.59
N GLY A 28 -0.06 -2.15 11.88
CA GLY A 28 -0.97 -1.09 12.33
C GLY A 28 -0.50 0.31 11.90
N GLU A 29 0.79 0.60 12.09
CA GLU A 29 1.39 1.88 11.68
C GLU A 29 1.34 2.04 10.16
N ALA A 30 1.74 1.01 9.41
CA ALA A 30 1.65 1.01 7.95
C ALA A 30 0.21 1.23 7.46
N SER A 31 -0.76 0.54 8.04
CA SER A 31 -2.18 0.64 7.66
C SER A 31 -2.77 2.02 7.95
N GLN A 32 -2.41 2.62 9.08
CA GLN A 32 -2.85 3.96 9.43
C GLN A 32 -2.21 5.00 8.50
N TRP A 33 -0.88 4.95 8.35
CA TRP A 33 -0.16 5.84 7.45
C TRP A 33 -0.67 5.75 6.01
N ARG A 34 -0.98 4.55 5.52
CA ARG A 34 -1.61 4.32 4.21
C ARG A 34 -2.88 5.15 4.05
N LYS A 35 -3.79 5.10 5.02
CA LYS A 35 -5.05 5.87 4.98
C LYS A 35 -4.78 7.37 4.97
N ASP A 36 -3.85 7.83 5.81
CA ASP A 36 -3.54 9.26 5.97
C ASP A 36 -2.82 9.85 4.74
N ASN A 37 -2.12 9.01 3.97
CA ASN A 37 -1.35 9.43 2.78
C ASN A 37 -2.07 9.13 1.46
N GLY A 38 -3.37 8.89 1.49
CA GLY A 38 -4.19 8.77 0.26
C GLY A 38 -4.07 7.44 -0.50
N TRP A 39 -3.34 6.46 0.04
CA TRP A 39 -3.30 5.13 -0.53
C TRP A 39 -4.64 4.43 -0.34
N LYS A 40 -5.13 3.74 -1.37
CA LYS A 40 -6.42 3.04 -1.33
C LYS A 40 -6.25 1.53 -1.37
N VAL A 41 -7.24 0.85 -0.82
CA VAL A 41 -7.41 -0.60 -1.00
C VAL A 41 -8.63 -0.79 -1.86
N SER A 42 -8.48 -1.49 -2.99
CA SER A 42 -9.55 -1.78 -3.92
C SER A 42 -9.58 -3.27 -4.25
N LYS A 43 -10.68 -3.75 -4.81
CA LYS A 43 -10.71 -5.08 -5.41
C LYS A 43 -10.35 -4.97 -6.89
N ASN A 44 -9.44 -5.82 -7.36
CA ASN A 44 -9.17 -5.97 -8.79
C ASN A 44 -10.32 -6.72 -9.50
N GLU A 45 -10.22 -6.88 -10.82
CA GLU A 45 -11.22 -7.60 -11.65
C GLU A 45 -11.39 -9.07 -11.25
N GLN A 46 -10.40 -9.64 -10.55
CA GLN A 46 -10.41 -11.01 -10.04
C GLN A 46 -11.01 -11.10 -8.63
N GLY A 47 -11.41 -9.98 -8.04
CA GLY A 47 -12.00 -9.90 -6.70
C GLY A 47 -10.98 -9.88 -5.54
N GLU A 48 -9.70 -9.80 -5.84
CA GLU A 48 -8.61 -9.76 -4.87
C GLU A 48 -8.37 -8.35 -4.36
N TRP A 49 -8.04 -8.23 -3.07
CA TRP A 49 -7.73 -6.94 -2.46
C TRP A 49 -6.32 -6.48 -2.81
N ILE A 50 -6.24 -5.40 -3.57
CA ILE A 50 -5.01 -4.72 -3.98
C ILE A 50 -4.88 -3.37 -3.26
N ASN A 51 -3.65 -2.96 -2.98
CA ASN A 51 -3.30 -1.63 -2.49
C ASN A 51 -2.77 -0.80 -3.65
N LEU A 52 -3.36 0.37 -3.81
CA LEU A 52 -2.99 1.35 -4.80
C LEU A 52 -2.35 2.55 -4.11
N CYS A 53 -1.22 3.02 -4.65
CA CYS A 53 -0.68 4.32 -4.28
C CYS A 53 -1.65 5.44 -4.69
N PRO A 54 -1.50 6.66 -4.17
CA PRO A 54 -2.42 7.76 -4.44
C PRO A 54 -2.57 8.02 -5.94
N GLU A 55 -1.45 8.00 -6.67
CA GLU A 55 -1.45 8.19 -8.12
C GLU A 55 -2.30 7.12 -8.84
N CYS A 56 -2.06 5.83 -8.60
CA CYS A 56 -2.86 4.76 -9.19
C CYS A 56 -4.31 4.72 -8.70
N ALA A 57 -4.58 5.28 -7.51
CA ALA A 57 -5.92 5.36 -6.93
C ALA A 57 -6.73 6.58 -7.40
N GLU A 58 -6.08 7.54 -8.05
CA GLU A 58 -6.65 8.73 -8.67
C GLU A 58 -6.91 8.56 -10.17
N VAL A 59 -6.15 7.70 -10.86
CA VAL A 59 -6.44 7.32 -12.26
C VAL A 59 -7.77 6.55 -12.28
N LYS A 60 -8.83 7.24 -12.70
CA LYS A 60 -10.14 6.67 -13.02
C LYS A 60 -10.23 6.32 -14.49
#